data_AF-A0A7C7R9Y5-F1
#
_entry.id   AF-A0A7C7R9Y5-F1
#
_cell.length_a   1.000
_cell.length_b   1.000
_cell.length_c   1.000
_cell.angle_alpha   90.00
_cell.angle_beta   90.00
_cell.angle_gamma   90.00
#
_symmetry.space_group_name_H-M   'P 1'
#
loop_
_entity.id
_entity.type
_entity.pdbx_description
1 polymer ?
#
loop_
_entity_poly.entity_id
_entity_poly.type
_entity_poly.pdbx_seq_one_letter_code
_entity_poly.pdbx_strand_id
1 'polypeptide(L)' 'CRKIGTKTCHIEVAEEILPDWVKGKELVGISAGTSTPSWIVDEVVKRLDDLRNEV' A
#
# COMPACT_ATOMS: atom_id res chain seq x y z
N CYS A 1 -3.36 -9.60 9.60
CA CYS A 1 -2.14 -9.39 8.79
C CYS A 1 -0.87 -9.38 9.64
N ARG A 2 -0.65 -8.44 10.55
CA ARG A 2 0.60 -8.42 11.35
C ARG A 2 0.80 -9.64 12.27
N LYS A 3 -0.28 -10.14 12.88
CA LYS A 3 -0.25 -11.30 13.80
C LYS A 3 0.12 -12.63 13.14
N ILE A 4 0.05 -12.70 11.81
CA ILE A 4 0.42 -13.90 11.04
C ILE A 4 1.83 -13.78 10.40
N GLY A 5 2.61 -12.77 10.80
CA GLY A 5 4.00 -12.57 10.33
C GLY A 5 4.14 -11.75 9.05
N THR A 6 3.04 -11.33 8.41
CA THR A 6 3.10 -10.48 7.21
C THR A 6 3.43 -9.03 7.59
N LYS A 7 4.47 -8.45 6.96
CA LYS A 7 4.76 -7.02 7.08
C LYS A 7 3.51 -6.22 6.73
N THR A 8 3.00 -5.46 7.69
CA THR A 8 1.77 -4.68 7.58
C THR A 8 2.08 -3.27 8.06
N CYS A 9 1.81 -2.29 7.21
CA CYS A 9 1.91 -0.87 7.56
C CYS A 9 0.49 -0.28 7.60
N HIS A 10 0.27 0.67 8.50
CA HIS A 10 -0.92 1.50 8.49
C HIS A 10 -0.53 2.85 7.87
N ILE A 11 -1.38 3.37 7.00
CA ILE A 11 -1.24 4.66 6.34
C ILE A 11 -2.62 5.31 6.30
N GLU A 12 -2.67 6.63 6.32
CA GLU A 12 -3.88 7.42 6.11
C GLU A 12 -3.91 8.03 4.71
N VAL A 13 -2.74 8.28 4.11
CA VAL A 13 -2.59 8.88 2.76
C VAL A 13 -1.51 8.15 1.93
N ALA A 14 -1.60 8.24 0.61
CA ALA A 14 -0.73 7.49 -0.30
C ALA A 14 0.75 7.88 -0.23
N GLU A 15 1.05 9.13 0.13
CA GLU A 15 2.39 9.69 0.24
C GLU A 15 3.22 9.04 1.36
N GLU A 16 2.58 8.41 2.33
CA GLU A 16 3.26 7.68 3.41
C GLU A 16 3.88 6.34 2.93
N ILE A 17 3.55 5.89 1.71
CA ILE A 17 4.09 4.66 1.13
C ILE A 17 5.54 4.90 0.69
N LEU A 18 6.46 4.21 1.37
CA LEU A 18 7.88 4.25 1.05
C LEU A 18 8.27 3.18 -0.01
N PRO A 19 9.12 3.49 -1.00
CA PRO A 19 9.56 2.54 -2.03
C PRO A 19 10.15 1.24 -1.45
N ASP A 20 10.92 1.34 -0.37
CA ASP A 20 11.55 0.21 0.31
C ASP A 20 10.55 -0.79 0.92
N TRP A 21 9.27 -0.42 1.03
CA TRP A 21 8.25 -1.35 1.52
C TRP A 21 7.86 -2.39 0.47
N VAL A 22 7.96 -2.02 -0.80
CA VAL A 22 7.50 -2.84 -1.94
C VAL A 22 8.65 -3.35 -2.81
N LYS A 23 9.87 -2.84 -2.62
CA LYS A 23 11.06 -3.31 -3.32
C LYS A 23 11.24 -4.83 -3.23
N GLY A 24 11.30 -5.49 -4.39
CA GLY A 24 11.45 -6.94 -4.49
C GLY A 24 10.22 -7.74 -4.02
N LYS A 25 9.04 -7.11 -3.91
CA LYS A 25 7.78 -7.79 -3.62
C LYS A 25 6.99 -7.99 -4.92
N GLU A 26 6.59 -9.23 -5.17
CA GLU A 26 5.74 -9.57 -6.32
C GLU A 26 4.25 -9.29 -6.05
N LEU A 27 3.85 -9.29 -4.77
CA LEU A 27 2.46 -9.12 -4.35
C LEU A 27 2.37 -8.20 -3.14
N VAL A 28 1.49 -7.21 -3.24
CA VAL A 28 1.12 -6.30 -2.15
C VAL A 28 -0.40 -6.34 -1.99
N GLY A 29 -0.87 -6.62 -0.77
CA GLY A 29 -2.29 -6.61 -0.44
C GLY A 29 -2.71 -5.28 0.20
N ILE A 30 -3.86 -4.76 -0.21
CA ILE A 30 -4.44 -3.53 0.34
C ILE A 30 -5.71 -3.91 1.10
N SER A 31 -5.90 -3.33 2.29
CA SER A 31 -7.13 -3.43 3.06
C SER A 31 -7.47 -2.05 3.59
N ALA A 32 -8.74 -1.66 3.45
CA ALA A 32 -9.24 -0.36 3.88
C ALA A 32 -10.34 -0.52 4.93
N GLY A 33 -10.43 0.44 5.86
CA GLY A 33 -11.51 0.48 6.84
C GLY A 33 -12.83 0.86 6.17
N THR A 34 -13.95 0.54 6.83
CA THR A 34 -15.30 0.87 6.32
C THR A 34 -15.56 2.37 6.18
N SER A 35 -14.81 3.21 6.89
CA SER A 35 -14.86 4.67 6.84
C SER A 35 -13.93 5.30 5.80
N THR A 36 -13.17 4.49 5.05
CA THR A 36 -12.22 4.98 4.05
C THR A 36 -12.92 5.05 2.68
N PRO A 37 -13.09 6.26 2.09
CA PRO A 37 -13.68 6.38 0.75
C PRO A 37 -12.84 5.67 -0.32
N SER A 38 -13.50 5.21 -1.39
CA SER A 38 -12.80 4.49 -2.48
C SER A 38 -11.69 5.31 -3.14
N TRP A 39 -11.83 6.63 -3.25
CA TRP A 39 -10.83 7.48 -3.88
C TRP A 39 -9.49 7.50 -3.14
N ILE A 40 -9.48 7.37 -1.81
CA ILE A 40 -8.24 7.19 -1.02
C ILE A 40 -7.56 5.87 -1.40
N VAL A 41 -8.35 4.81 -1.59
CA VAL A 41 -7.83 3.50 -2.01
C VAL A 41 -7.27 3.58 -3.42
N ASP A 42 -7.93 4.30 -4.33
CA ASP A 42 -7.46 4.52 -5.70
C ASP A 42 -6.13 5.28 -5.74
N GLU A 43 -5.94 6.29 -4.88
CA GLU A 43 -4.67 7.00 -4.72
C GLU A 43 -3.54 6.07 -4.25
N VAL A 44 -3.83 5.21 -3.27
CA VAL A 44 -2.87 4.19 -2.79
C VAL A 44 -2.49 3.20 -3.91
N VAL A 45 -3.48 2.72 -4.68
CA VAL A 45 -3.24 1.83 -5.82
C VAL A 45 -2.36 2.51 -6.86
N LYS A 46 -2.68 3.76 -7.23
CA LYS A 46 -1.90 4.53 -8.19
C LYS A 46 -0.46 4.72 -7.73
N ARG A 47 -0.25 5.07 -6.45
CA ARG A 47 1.10 5.22 -5.89
C ARG A 47 1.90 3.92 -5.95
N LEU A 48 1.27 2.78 -5.69
CA LEU A 48 1.92 1.46 -5.78
C LEU A 48 2.27 1.09 -7.22
N ASP A 49 1.42 1.43 -8.20
CA ASP A 49 1.72 1.25 -9.62
C ASP A 49 2.87 2.15 -10.09
N ASP A 50 2.92 3.41 -9.65
CA ASP A 50 4.02 4.33 -9.95
C ASP A 50 5.35 3.77 -9.42
N LEU A 51 5.36 3.32 -8.16
CA LEU A 51 6.53 2.70 -7.53
C LEU A 51 6.96 1.39 -8.20
N ARG A 52 6.05 0.65 -8.84
CA ARG A 52 6.40 -0.53 -9.64
C ARG A 52 7.17 -0.14 -10.90
N ASN A 53 6.82 0.98 -11.53
CA ASN A 53 7.42 1.43 -12.78
C ASN A 53 8.77 2.15 -12.58
N GLU A 54 9.10 2.54 -11.35
CA GLU A 54 10.39 3.14 -10.98
C GLU A 54 11.50 2.11 -10.68
N VAL A 55 11.21 0.79 -10.78
CA VAL A 55 12.12 -0.33 -10.45
C VAL A 55 12.61 -1.08 -11.68
#